data_AF-X1N8P0-F1
#
_entry.id   AF-X1N8P0-F1
#
_cell.length_a   1.000
_cell.length_b   1.000
_cell.length_c   1.000
_cell.angle_alpha   90.00
_cell.angle_beta   90.00
_cell.angle_gamma   90.00
#
_symmetry.space_group_name_H-M   'P 1'
#
loop_
_entity.id
_entity.type
_entity.pdbx_description
1 polymer ?
#
loop_
_entity_poly.entity_id
_entity_poly.type
_entity_poly.pdbx_seq_one_letter_code
_entity_poly.pdbx_strand_id
1 'polypeptide(L)'
;FSCGQYYPQKGRLDFTIVDIGNTIRKNVRDYSERKVSGKKAIEWAVRERTTTRKGDIPGGLGFTLIRDFLCKNEGKIQIASADGYWYEKNRSSHSEDLNVFFRGTVVNLEFNVNDQSSYYLTSEIEDTDIPF
;
A
#
# COMPACT_ATOMS: atom_id res chain seq x y z
N PHE A 1 6.52 -13.97 -2.85
CA PHE A 1 5.62 -14.83 -2.04
C PHE A 1 4.35 -14.07 -1.77
N SER A 2 3.22 -14.78 -1.67
CA SER A 2 1.96 -14.21 -1.20
C SER A 2 1.24 -15.22 -0.31
N CYS A 3 0.46 -14.72 0.63
CA CYS A 3 -0.43 -15.51 1.47
C CYS A 3 -1.65 -14.69 1.89
N GLY A 4 -2.66 -15.36 2.41
CA GLY A 4 -3.82 -14.68 2.98
C GLY A 4 -4.48 -15.49 4.08
N GLN A 5 -5.20 -14.80 4.94
CA GLN A 5 -5.92 -15.38 6.06
C GLN A 5 -7.26 -14.68 6.26
N TYR A 6 -8.33 -15.46 6.25
CA TYR A 6 -9.66 -14.99 6.58
C TYR A 6 -9.92 -15.17 8.09
N TYR A 7 -10.44 -14.13 8.74
CA TYR A 7 -10.87 -14.10 10.13
C TYR A 7 -12.39 -13.89 10.23
N PRO A 8 -13.20 -14.96 10.16
CA PRO A 8 -14.67 -14.86 10.08
C PRO A 8 -15.30 -14.07 11.24
N GLN A 9 -14.86 -14.34 12.47
CA GLN A 9 -15.39 -13.68 13.67
C GLN A 9 -15.08 -12.17 13.72
N LYS A 10 -14.05 -11.72 13.00
CA LYS A 10 -13.67 -10.31 12.93
C LYS A 10 -14.23 -9.62 11.68
N GLY A 11 -14.74 -10.37 10.71
CA GLY A 11 -15.08 -9.84 9.39
C GLY A 11 -13.87 -9.26 8.67
N ARG A 12 -12.69 -9.87 8.81
CA ARG A 12 -11.43 -9.37 8.23
C ARG A 12 -10.75 -10.39 7.34
N LEU A 13 -10.19 -9.94 6.23
CA LEU A 13 -9.32 -10.73 5.37
C LEU A 13 -7.97 -10.02 5.29
N ASP A 14 -6.90 -10.73 5.66
CA ASP A 14 -5.54 -10.24 5.49
C ASP A 14 -4.91 -10.88 4.26
N PHE A 15 -4.24 -10.09 3.44
CA PHE A 15 -3.46 -10.55 2.29
C PHE A 15 -2.08 -9.91 2.33
N THR A 16 -1.05 -10.75 2.39
CA THR A 16 0.34 -10.30 2.44
C THR A 16 1.08 -10.66 1.17
N ILE A 17 1.82 -9.70 0.61
CA ILE A 17 2.75 -9.88 -0.48
C ILE A 17 4.16 -9.60 0.05
N VAL A 18 5.09 -10.51 -0.22
CA VAL A 18 6.49 -10.38 0.18
C VAL A 18 7.40 -10.57 -1.02
N ASP A 19 8.31 -9.63 -1.21
CA ASP A 19 9.46 -9.77 -2.09
C ASP A 19 10.76 -9.75 -1.28
N ILE A 20 11.78 -10.45 -1.78
CA ILE A 20 13.14 -10.49 -1.22
C ILE A 20 14.11 -9.79 -2.20
N GLY A 21 13.64 -8.73 -2.85
CA GLY A 21 14.39 -7.93 -3.80
C GLY A 21 15.07 -6.72 -3.15
N ASN A 22 15.31 -5.69 -3.96
CA ASN A 22 15.81 -4.42 -3.45
C ASN A 22 14.78 -3.77 -2.52
N THR A 23 15.21 -3.43 -1.30
CA THR A 23 14.39 -2.66 -0.36
C THR A 23 13.95 -1.32 -0.95
N ILE A 24 12.81 -0.80 -0.49
CA ILE A 24 12.36 0.55 -0.83
C ILE A 24 13.46 1.57 -0.50
N ARG A 25 14.11 1.42 0.66
CA ARG A 25 15.26 2.25 1.08
C ARG A 25 16.38 2.26 0.05
N LYS A 26 16.76 1.10 -0.49
CA LYS A 26 17.79 1.02 -1.53
C LYS A 26 17.34 1.76 -2.79
N ASN A 27 16.13 1.49 -3.28
CA ASN A 27 15.61 2.13 -4.49
C ASN A 27 15.55 3.66 -4.36
N VAL A 28 15.13 4.18 -3.21
CA VAL A 28 15.06 5.63 -2.95
C VAL A 28 16.45 6.26 -2.83
N ARG A 29 17.40 5.58 -2.18
CA ARG A 29 18.81 6.05 -2.10
C ARG A 29 19.45 6.11 -3.48
N ASP A 30 19.25 5.07 -4.29
CA ASP A 30 19.79 4.98 -5.64
C ASP A 30 19.18 6.05 -6.57
N TYR A 31 17.90 6.39 -6.37
CA TYR A 31 17.22 7.44 -7.14
C TYR A 31 17.60 8.87 -6.71
N SER A 32 17.67 9.13 -5.40
CA SER A 32 17.85 10.48 -4.85
C SER A 32 19.29 10.87 -4.56
N GLU A 33 20.22 9.91 -4.62
CA GLU A 33 21.63 10.03 -4.21
C GLU A 33 21.81 10.49 -2.75
N ARG A 34 20.76 10.36 -1.92
CA ARG A 34 20.74 10.80 -0.51
C ARG A 34 20.64 9.62 0.43
N LYS A 35 21.30 9.72 1.59
CA LYS A 35 21.10 8.78 2.69
C LYS A 35 19.74 9.03 3.35
N VAL A 36 18.88 8.03 3.33
CA VAL A 36 17.56 8.04 4.00
C VAL A 36 17.35 6.78 4.84
N SER A 37 16.60 6.88 5.94
CA SER A 37 16.17 5.70 6.72
C SER A 37 15.09 4.91 5.99
N GLY A 38 14.85 3.65 6.39
CA GLY A 38 13.76 2.83 5.84
C GLY A 38 12.41 3.51 6.00
N LYS A 39 12.12 4.03 7.20
CA LYS A 39 10.92 4.81 7.50
C LYS A 39 10.70 5.97 6.51
N LYS A 40 11.71 6.83 6.34
CA LYS A 40 11.62 7.98 5.42
C LYS A 40 11.54 7.57 3.95
N ALA A 41 12.17 6.46 3.57
CA ALA A 41 12.06 5.92 2.22
C ALA A 41 10.64 5.42 1.92
N ILE A 42 10.00 4.73 2.88
CA ILE A 42 8.61 4.28 2.73
C ILE A 42 7.67 5.49 2.68
N GLU A 43 7.79 6.45 3.61
CA GLU A 43 7.01 7.70 3.59
C GLU A 43 7.14 8.45 2.26
N TRP A 44 8.32 8.43 1.64
CA TRP A 44 8.52 9.03 0.33
C TRP A 44 7.81 8.22 -0.76
N ALA A 45 7.98 6.89 -0.76
CA ALA A 45 7.46 6.01 -1.81
C ALA A 45 5.92 5.92 -1.84
N VAL A 46 5.26 6.12 -0.69
CA VAL A 46 3.79 6.10 -0.59
C VAL A 46 3.14 7.45 -0.93
N ARG A 47 3.90 8.51 -1.20
CA ARG A 47 3.31 9.78 -1.65
C ARG A 47 2.78 9.63 -3.07
N GLU A 48 1.72 10.36 -3.39
CA GLU A 48 1.19 10.36 -4.74
C GLU A 48 2.26 10.81 -5.74
N ARG A 49 2.30 10.14 -6.90
CA ARG A 49 3.18 10.47 -8.04
C ARG A 49 4.68 10.34 -7.78
N THR A 50 5.12 9.67 -6.71
CA THR A 50 6.54 9.30 -6.56
C THR A 50 6.82 7.97 -7.25
N THR A 51 7.55 8.01 -8.37
CA THR A 51 8.05 6.81 -9.05
C THR A 51 9.57 6.84 -9.12
N THR A 52 10.21 5.71 -8.81
CA THR A 52 11.66 5.53 -9.04
C THR A 52 11.97 4.97 -10.43
N ARG A 53 10.95 4.65 -11.25
CA ARG A 53 11.13 4.13 -12.61
C ARG A 53 11.41 5.29 -13.57
N LYS A 54 12.48 5.16 -14.37
CA LYS A 54 12.81 6.09 -15.46
C LYS A 54 12.03 5.68 -16.72
N GLY A 55 11.23 6.57 -17.32
CA GLY A 55 10.47 6.36 -18.56
C GLY A 55 8.95 6.61 -18.42
N ASP A 56 8.22 6.51 -19.55
CA ASP A 56 6.78 6.81 -19.71
C ASP A 56 5.82 5.71 -19.20
N ILE A 57 6.27 4.84 -18.29
CA ILE A 57 5.38 3.84 -17.70
C ILE A 57 4.77 4.45 -16.43
N PRO A 58 3.48 4.81 -16.41
CA PRO A 58 2.84 5.38 -15.22
C PRO A 58 2.84 4.35 -14.09
N GLY A 59 3.80 4.47 -13.17
CA GLY A 59 3.84 3.73 -11.91
C GLY A 59 3.04 4.45 -10.84
N GLY A 60 2.36 3.71 -9.95
CA GLY A 60 1.72 4.26 -8.76
C GLY A 60 0.19 4.30 -8.77
N LEU A 61 -0.46 4.17 -9.94
CA LEU A 61 -1.92 4.15 -10.07
C LEU A 61 -2.58 3.05 -9.22
N GLY A 62 -2.07 1.81 -9.31
CA GLY A 62 -2.62 0.70 -8.51
C GLY A 62 -2.44 0.87 -7.01
N PHE A 63 -1.39 1.57 -6.57
CA PHE A 63 -1.14 1.83 -5.15
C PHE A 63 -2.06 2.92 -4.59
N THR A 64 -2.31 3.99 -5.36
CA THR A 64 -3.33 4.99 -4.99
C THR A 64 -4.72 4.36 -4.95
N LEU A 65 -5.08 3.56 -5.97
CA LEU A 65 -6.37 2.90 -6.05
C LEU A 65 -6.63 1.99 -4.84
N ILE A 66 -5.67 1.13 -4.47
CA ILE A 66 -5.85 0.22 -3.34
C ILE A 66 -5.98 0.98 -2.01
N ARG A 67 -5.27 2.11 -1.83
CA ARG A 67 -5.40 2.93 -0.63
C ARG A 67 -6.75 3.62 -0.52
N ASP A 68 -7.25 4.17 -1.63
CA ASP A 68 -8.59 4.77 -1.66
C ASP A 68 -9.68 3.73 -1.41
N PHE A 69 -9.55 2.55 -2.02
CA PHE A 69 -10.44 1.43 -1.74
C PHE A 69 -10.39 1.03 -0.26
N LEU A 70 -9.21 0.79 0.32
CA LEU A 70 -9.07 0.40 1.72
C LEU A 70 -9.58 1.47 2.68
N CYS A 71 -9.46 2.76 2.33
CA CYS A 71 -10.05 3.83 3.11
C CYS A 71 -11.58 3.75 3.12
N LYS A 72 -12.22 3.45 1.99
CA LYS A 72 -13.68 3.33 1.92
C LYS A 72 -14.18 2.03 2.57
N ASN A 73 -13.44 0.93 2.36
CA ASN A 73 -13.73 -0.38 2.93
C ASN A 73 -13.30 -0.50 4.41
N GLU A 74 -12.92 0.59 5.09
CA GLU A 74 -12.46 0.55 6.50
C GLU A 74 -11.35 -0.48 6.78
N GLY A 75 -10.53 -0.72 5.77
CA GLY A 75 -9.36 -1.60 5.81
C GLY A 75 -8.11 -0.87 6.29
N LYS A 76 -6.97 -1.52 6.15
CA LYS A 76 -5.66 -0.90 6.37
C LYS A 76 -4.59 -1.49 5.44
N ILE A 77 -3.55 -0.70 5.22
CA ILE A 77 -2.34 -1.13 4.53
C ILE A 77 -1.15 -0.98 5.47
N GLN A 78 -0.23 -1.94 5.42
CA GLN A 78 1.01 -1.94 6.20
C GLN A 78 2.18 -2.31 5.29
N ILE A 79 3.31 -1.62 5.46
CA ILE A 79 4.52 -1.83 4.68
C ILE A 79 5.70 -1.95 5.63
N ALA A 80 6.49 -3.01 5.48
CA ALA A 80 7.80 -3.15 6.13
C ALA A 80 8.88 -3.36 5.08
N SER A 81 9.95 -2.57 5.13
CA SER A 81 11.10 -2.71 4.22
C SER A 81 12.33 -2.11 4.85
N ALA A 82 13.48 -2.78 4.69
CA ALA A 82 14.72 -2.39 5.37
C ALA A 82 14.48 -2.31 6.89
N ASP A 83 14.79 -1.16 7.49
CA ASP A 83 14.60 -0.82 8.91
C ASP A 83 13.37 0.08 9.14
N GLY A 84 12.41 0.08 8.22
CA GLY A 84 11.22 0.93 8.30
C GLY A 84 9.92 0.15 8.33
N TYR A 85 8.96 0.71 9.07
CA TYR A 85 7.55 0.32 9.05
C TYR A 85 6.67 1.54 8.79
N TRP A 86 5.58 1.32 8.05
CA TRP A 86 4.55 2.31 7.80
C TRP A 86 3.20 1.61 7.74
N TYR A 87 2.16 2.25 8.26
CA TYR A 87 0.79 1.82 8.02
C TYR A 87 -0.15 3.00 7.80
N GLU A 88 -1.26 2.73 7.16
CA GLU A 88 -2.35 3.67 6.98
C GLU A 88 -3.70 3.00 7.21
N LYS A 89 -4.57 3.72 7.93
CA LYS A 89 -5.97 3.37 8.18
C LYS A 89 -6.77 4.66 8.27
N ASN A 90 -7.93 4.72 7.62
CA ASN A 90 -8.84 5.88 7.67
C ASN A 90 -8.13 7.22 7.34
N ARG A 91 -7.30 7.24 6.27
CA ARG A 91 -6.43 8.37 5.85
C ARG A 91 -5.42 8.87 6.89
N SER A 92 -5.33 8.20 8.04
CA SER A 92 -4.31 8.46 9.04
C SER A 92 -3.16 7.48 8.83
N SER A 93 -1.95 8.01 8.70
CA SER A 93 -0.75 7.19 8.55
C SER A 93 0.20 7.37 9.71
N HIS A 94 0.96 6.33 10.01
CA HIS A 94 1.99 6.32 11.04
C HIS A 94 3.19 5.54 10.53
N SER A 95 4.36 5.93 10.99
CA SER A 95 5.64 5.38 10.56
C SER A 95 6.58 5.26 11.76
N GLU A 96 7.34 4.18 11.80
CA GLU A 96 8.34 3.95 12.84
C GLU A 96 9.56 3.23 12.27
N ASP A 97 10.66 3.30 13.01
CA ASP A 97 11.88 2.56 12.69
C ASP A 97 11.80 1.19 13.37
N LEU A 98 12.17 0.14 12.65
CA LEU A 98 12.20 -1.23 13.17
C LEU A 98 13.59 -1.53 13.74
N ASN A 99 13.64 -2.26 14.85
CA ASN A 99 14.89 -2.77 15.44
C ASN A 99 15.53 -3.90 14.61
N VAL A 100 14.86 -4.35 13.56
CA VAL A 100 15.28 -5.45 12.69
C VAL A 100 15.34 -4.99 11.23
N PHE A 101 16.31 -5.52 10.49
CA PHE A 101 16.47 -5.22 9.08
C PHE A 101 15.84 -6.31 8.21
N PHE A 102 14.77 -5.98 7.48
CA PHE A 102 14.15 -6.86 6.50
C PHE A 102 14.77 -6.64 5.10
N ARG A 103 15.37 -7.71 4.54
CA ARG A 103 16.00 -7.72 3.21
C ARG A 103 14.98 -7.89 2.08
N GLY A 104 14.01 -6.97 1.98
CA GLY A 104 12.97 -7.01 0.97
C GLY A 104 11.86 -5.99 1.25
N THR A 105 10.65 -6.26 0.74
CA THR A 105 9.44 -5.53 1.09
C THR A 105 8.32 -6.49 1.46
N VAL A 106 7.64 -6.21 2.57
CA VAL A 106 6.38 -6.82 2.97
C VAL A 106 5.30 -5.77 2.80
N VAL A 107 4.22 -6.12 2.11
CA VAL A 107 2.99 -5.33 2.05
C VAL A 107 1.85 -6.20 2.56
N ASN A 108 1.20 -5.78 3.64
CA ASN A 108 -0.01 -6.42 4.14
C ASN A 108 -1.23 -5.52 3.90
N LEU A 109 -2.30 -6.11 3.41
CA LEU A 109 -3.59 -5.47 3.15
C LEU A 109 -4.63 -6.17 4.03
N GLU A 110 -5.37 -5.41 4.84
CA GLU A 110 -6.51 -5.91 5.62
C GLU A 110 -7.79 -5.32 5.04
N PHE A 111 -8.72 -6.19 4.67
CA PHE A 111 -10.02 -5.87 4.09
C PHE A 111 -11.14 -6.07 5.12
N ASN A 112 -12.15 -5.18 5.12
CA ASN A 112 -13.42 -5.42 5.82
C ASN A 112 -14.35 -6.21 4.92
N VAL A 113 -14.61 -7.47 5.27
CA VAL A 113 -15.51 -8.33 4.46
C VAL A 113 -16.95 -8.34 4.98
N ASN A 114 -17.24 -7.63 6.07
CA ASN A 114 -18.60 -7.39 6.52
C ASN A 114 -19.25 -6.19 5.81
N ASP A 115 -18.46 -5.42 5.07
CA ASP A 115 -18.93 -4.29 4.27
C ASP A 115 -19.95 -4.76 3.21
N GLN A 116 -21.07 -4.05 3.12
CA GLN A 116 -22.16 -4.33 2.18
C GLN A 116 -22.13 -3.37 0.97
N SER A 117 -21.12 -2.50 0.89
CA SER A 117 -20.97 -1.54 -0.19
C SER A 117 -20.43 -2.20 -1.46
N SER A 118 -20.86 -1.68 -2.61
CA SER A 118 -20.26 -1.98 -3.91
C SER A 118 -19.32 -0.86 -4.34
N TYR A 119 -18.21 -1.20 -4.99
CA TYR A 119 -17.17 -0.27 -5.41
C TYR A 119 -17.00 -0.29 -6.92
N TYR A 120 -17.06 0.89 -7.54
CA TYR A 120 -16.89 1.08 -8.98
C TYR A 120 -15.93 2.24 -9.24
N LEU A 121 -15.15 2.14 -10.31
CA LEU A 121 -14.44 3.31 -10.83
C LEU A 121 -15.44 4.23 -11.50
N THR A 122 -15.23 5.55 -11.43
CA THR A 122 -16.08 6.52 -12.15
C THR A 122 -16.07 6.26 -13.67
N SER A 123 -14.98 5.72 -14.21
CA SER A 123 -14.87 5.32 -15.62
C SER A 123 -15.67 4.06 -15.98
N GLU A 124 -16.18 3.31 -14.99
CA GLU A 124 -16.96 2.09 -15.17
C GLU A 124 -18.47 2.33 -15.01
N ILE A 125 -18.88 3.56 -14.68
CA ILE A 125 -20.30 3.94 -14.59
C ILE A 125 -20.78 4.26 -16.01
N GLU A 126 -21.73 3.47 -16.51
CA GLU A 126 -22.45 3.79 -17.74
C GLU A 126 -23.57 4.81 -17.44
N ASP A 127 -23.93 5.67 -18.40
CA ASP A 127 -24.99 6.69 -18.21
C ASP A 127 -26.34 6.09 -17.77
N THR A 128 -26.55 4.79 -18.00
CA THR A 128 -27.75 4.04 -17.60
C THR A 128 -27.78 3.65 -16.11
N ASP A 129 -26.68 3.80 -15.38
CA ASP A 129 -26.56 3.39 -13.97
C ASP A 129 -26.88 4.50 -12.97
N ILE A 130 -27.23 5.71 -13.44
CA ILE A 130 -27.61 6.84 -12.59
C ILE A 130 -29.14 6.81 -12.38
N PRO A 131 -29.65 6.48 -11.18
CA PRO A 131 -31.09 6.52 -10.93
C PRO A 131 -31.55 7.99 -10.80
N PHE A 132 -32.60 8.36 -11.56
CA PHE A 132 -33.35 9.62 -11.41
C PHE A 132 -34.21 9.64 -10.14
#